data_AF-A0A0P8CFC5-F1
#
_entry.id   AF-A0A0P8CFC5-F1
#
_cell.length_a   1.000
_cell.length_b   1.000
_cell.length_c   1.000
_cell.angle_alpha   90.00
_cell.angle_beta   90.00
_cell.angle_gamma   90.00
#
_symmetry.space_group_name_H-M   'P 1'
#
loop_
_entity.id
_entity.type
_entity.pdbx_description
1 polymer ?
#
loop_
_entity_poly.entity_id
_entity_poly.type
_entity_poly.pdbx_seq_one_letter_code
_entity_poly.pdbx_strand_id
1 'polypeptide(L)'
;GIFAFDNTVLMQPLVKFGEPSILLPLLSGLFGASMLVISLMTKSELPPQQKNCMFVLPKKRIIRGMVTGTAAGSFVAWLPGVSSAVGTLLARLIVREEKDSMSSKEFMVSISSANTANAIFSLVALFIIGKARSGAMVAIDQLVKVSEWDYSVIILLLIVIIFVSAISYFTTIYLGDRISGFLSRINYSKLCAAVLAGLSIMVFMFTGWFGFIIFMISTPVGMIASYAKIRKINAMGVIMLPVILYFL
;
A
#
# COMPACT_ATOMS: atom_id res chain seq x y z
N GLY A 1 4.60 13.45 -10.93
CA GLY A 1 5.70 13.18 -10.00
C GLY A 1 6.35 14.48 -9.67
N ILE A 2 7.45 14.80 -10.36
CA ILE A 2 8.23 16.05 -10.22
C ILE A 2 7.33 17.28 -10.04
N PHE A 3 6.47 17.58 -11.03
CA PHE A 3 5.54 18.72 -10.96
C PHE A 3 4.72 18.81 -9.66
N ALA A 4 4.23 17.67 -9.14
CA ALA A 4 3.42 17.68 -7.92
C ALA A 4 4.27 17.95 -6.67
N PHE A 5 5.48 17.36 -6.60
CA PHE A 5 6.40 17.56 -5.48
C PHE A 5 6.97 18.99 -5.43
N ASP A 6 7.30 19.57 -6.59
CA ASP A 6 7.85 20.94 -6.68
C ASP A 6 6.81 22.01 -6.31
N ASN A 7 5.52 21.72 -6.52
CA ASN A 7 4.43 22.66 -6.31
C ASN A 7 3.61 22.35 -5.04
N THR A 8 4.22 21.67 -4.05
CA THR A 8 3.57 21.36 -2.76
C THR A 8 3.07 22.60 -2.02
N VAL A 9 3.74 23.75 -2.20
CA VAL A 9 3.38 25.05 -1.60
C VAL A 9 2.00 25.55 -2.05
N LEU A 10 1.50 25.09 -3.21
CA LEU A 10 0.16 25.44 -3.71
C LEU A 10 -0.96 24.68 -3.02
N MET A 11 -0.66 23.68 -2.18
CA MET A 11 -1.68 22.96 -1.40
C MET A 11 -2.30 23.88 -0.34
N GLN A 12 -3.62 23.99 -0.37
CA GLN A 12 -4.40 24.81 0.56
C GLN A 12 -5.43 23.92 1.25
N PRO A 13 -5.04 23.20 2.33
CA PRO A 13 -5.96 22.32 3.04
C PRO A 13 -7.11 23.13 3.64
N LEU A 14 -8.34 22.65 3.44
CA LEU A 14 -9.53 23.19 4.10
C LEU A 14 -9.57 22.74 5.56
N VAL A 15 -9.09 21.52 5.83
CA VAL A 15 -8.95 20.96 7.18
C VAL A 15 -7.48 20.94 7.59
N LYS A 16 -7.14 21.71 8.62
CA LYS A 16 -5.77 21.80 9.18
C LYS A 16 -5.48 20.70 10.21
N PHE A 17 -5.85 19.47 9.92
CA PHE A 17 -5.58 18.33 10.80
C PHE A 17 -4.38 17.55 10.25
N GLY A 18 -3.24 17.62 10.94
CA GLY A 18 -1.97 17.05 10.49
C GLY A 18 -1.30 17.84 9.36
N GLU A 19 -0.23 17.27 8.79
CA GLU A 19 0.48 17.88 7.67
C GLU A 19 -0.12 17.42 6.32
N PRO A 20 -0.49 18.35 5.43
CA PRO A 20 -1.02 18.01 4.11
C PRO A 20 0.06 17.34 3.27
N SER A 21 -0.23 16.13 2.77
CA SER A 21 0.70 15.37 1.94
C SER A 21 0.23 15.31 0.49
N ILE A 22 1.10 15.71 -0.45
CA ILE A 22 0.86 15.59 -1.88
C ILE A 22 0.73 14.12 -2.34
N LEU A 23 1.20 13.16 -1.52
CA LEU A 23 1.03 11.75 -1.81
C LEU A 23 -0.45 11.34 -1.77
N LEU A 24 -1.29 11.99 -0.96
CA LEU A 24 -2.71 11.65 -0.86
C LEU A 24 -3.43 11.77 -2.21
N PRO A 25 -3.48 12.93 -2.89
CA PRO A 25 -4.12 13.05 -4.20
C PRO A 25 -3.46 12.17 -5.25
N LEU A 26 -2.14 12.09 -5.22
CA LEU A 26 -1.36 11.44 -6.26
C LEU A 26 -1.48 9.91 -6.22
N LEU A 27 -1.39 9.28 -5.05
CA LEU A 27 -1.58 7.84 -4.89
C LEU A 27 -3.05 7.45 -4.97
N SER A 28 -3.96 8.25 -4.40
CA SER A 28 -5.40 8.01 -4.51
C SER A 28 -5.86 8.02 -5.97
N GLY A 29 -5.37 8.95 -6.79
CA GLY A 29 -5.69 8.99 -8.22
C GLY A 29 -5.05 7.84 -9.01
N LEU A 30 -3.73 7.68 -8.88
CA LEU A 30 -2.97 6.66 -9.62
C LEU A 30 -3.41 5.24 -9.33
N PHE A 31 -3.76 4.90 -8.09
CA PHE A 31 -4.05 3.52 -7.69
C PHE A 31 -5.53 3.28 -7.41
N GLY A 32 -6.17 4.14 -6.61
CA GLY A 32 -7.55 3.98 -6.16
C GLY A 32 -8.57 4.39 -7.22
N ALA A 33 -8.68 5.68 -7.49
CA ALA A 33 -9.68 6.28 -8.37
C ALA A 33 -9.65 5.68 -9.78
N SER A 34 -8.46 5.51 -10.36
CA SER A 34 -8.30 4.86 -11.65
C SER A 34 -8.90 3.45 -11.71
N MET A 35 -8.77 2.62 -10.66
CA MET A 35 -9.43 1.31 -10.63
C MET A 35 -10.95 1.42 -10.48
N LEU A 36 -11.41 2.34 -9.62
CA LEU A 36 -12.84 2.56 -9.40
C LEU A 36 -13.53 3.06 -10.68
N VAL A 37 -12.89 3.99 -11.41
CA VAL A 37 -13.39 4.52 -12.68
C VAL A 37 -13.43 3.41 -13.73
N ILE A 38 -12.37 2.62 -13.89
CA ILE A 38 -12.37 1.48 -14.82
C ILE A 38 -13.49 0.50 -14.46
N SER A 39 -13.65 0.17 -13.18
CA SER A 39 -14.69 -0.72 -12.68
C SER A 39 -16.11 -0.21 -12.97
N LEU A 40 -16.33 1.10 -12.85
CA LEU A 40 -17.62 1.74 -13.18
C LEU A 40 -17.89 1.71 -14.69
N MET A 41 -16.86 1.95 -15.51
CA MET A 41 -16.97 1.92 -16.97
C MET A 41 -17.24 0.51 -17.51
N THR A 42 -16.65 -0.52 -16.90
CA THR A 42 -16.79 -1.92 -17.34
C THR A 42 -17.98 -2.65 -16.71
N LYS A 43 -18.75 -2.00 -15.82
CA LYS A 43 -19.84 -2.63 -15.04
C LYS A 43 -19.41 -3.96 -14.44
N SER A 44 -18.24 -3.98 -13.82
CA SER A 44 -17.70 -5.17 -13.17
C SER A 44 -18.69 -5.71 -12.13
N GLU A 45 -18.77 -7.02 -11.97
CA GLU A 45 -19.63 -7.66 -10.96
C GLU A 45 -18.78 -8.35 -9.90
N LEU A 46 -19.28 -8.38 -8.67
CA LEU A 46 -18.61 -9.14 -7.61
C LEU A 46 -18.79 -10.63 -7.90
N PRO A 47 -17.71 -11.42 -8.00
CA PRO A 47 -17.83 -12.85 -8.22
C PRO A 47 -18.51 -13.53 -7.01
N PRO A 48 -19.21 -14.66 -7.23
CA PRO A 48 -19.88 -15.39 -6.16
C PRO A 48 -18.87 -15.85 -5.10
N GLN A 49 -19.17 -15.54 -3.84
CA GLN A 49 -18.32 -15.88 -2.71
C GLN A 49 -18.53 -17.35 -2.31
N GLN A 50 -17.45 -18.09 -2.18
CA GLN A 50 -17.48 -19.49 -1.74
C GLN A 50 -17.30 -19.54 -0.22
N LYS A 51 -18.33 -20.03 0.50
CA LYS A 51 -18.33 -20.06 1.98
C LYS A 51 -17.29 -21.01 2.59
N ASN A 52 -16.90 -22.04 1.86
CA ASN A 52 -15.96 -23.07 2.31
C ASN A 52 -14.75 -23.14 1.36
N CYS A 53 -13.95 -22.08 1.31
CA CYS A 53 -12.64 -22.14 0.66
C CYS A 53 -11.56 -22.52 1.67
N MET A 54 -11.04 -23.75 1.57
CA MET A 54 -9.79 -24.08 2.22
C MET A 54 -8.62 -23.41 1.50
N PHE A 55 -7.55 -23.08 2.23
CA PHE A 55 -6.35 -22.49 1.67
C PHE A 55 -5.59 -23.54 0.84
N VAL A 56 -5.90 -23.65 -0.46
CA VAL A 56 -5.32 -24.67 -1.35
C VAL A 56 -3.97 -24.22 -1.91
N LEU A 57 -2.98 -23.84 -1.09
CA LEU A 57 -1.59 -23.70 -1.55
C LEU A 57 -0.73 -24.89 -1.11
N PRO A 58 0.11 -25.45 -2.00
CA PRO A 58 1.07 -26.46 -1.58
C PRO A 58 2.12 -25.81 -0.65
N LYS A 59 2.53 -26.54 0.40
CA LYS A 59 3.48 -26.07 1.43
C LYS A 59 4.74 -25.44 0.81
N LYS A 60 5.27 -26.01 -0.27
CA LYS A 60 6.44 -25.49 -0.99
C LYS A 60 6.26 -24.05 -1.48
N ARG A 61 5.08 -23.72 -2.04
CA ARG A 61 4.77 -22.37 -2.52
C ARG A 61 4.53 -21.40 -1.38
N ILE A 62 3.94 -21.86 -0.27
CA ILE A 62 3.80 -21.03 0.93
C ILE A 62 5.19 -20.65 1.46
N ILE A 63 6.09 -21.63 1.64
CA ILE A 63 7.47 -21.39 2.10
C ILE A 63 8.21 -20.48 1.13
N ARG A 64 8.12 -20.74 -0.18
CA ARG A 64 8.73 -19.88 -1.22
C ARG A 64 8.22 -18.44 -1.14
N GLY A 65 6.90 -18.25 -1.04
CA GLY A 65 6.28 -16.95 -0.88
C GLY A 65 6.74 -16.23 0.40
N MET A 66 6.80 -16.95 1.52
CA MET A 66 7.29 -16.41 2.80
C MET A 66 8.73 -15.94 2.67
N VAL A 67 9.66 -16.79 2.21
CA VAL A 67 11.09 -16.47 2.10
C VAL A 67 11.33 -15.30 1.14
N THR A 68 10.73 -15.34 -0.06
CA THR A 68 10.88 -14.27 -1.06
C THR A 68 10.32 -12.94 -0.57
N GLY A 69 9.16 -12.99 0.07
CA GLY A 69 8.53 -11.79 0.61
C GLY A 69 9.30 -11.23 1.80
N THR A 70 9.74 -12.07 2.73
CA THR A 70 10.57 -11.62 3.86
C THR A 70 11.86 -10.98 3.36
N ALA A 71 12.60 -11.62 2.45
CA ALA A 71 13.81 -11.05 1.87
C ALA A 71 13.55 -9.70 1.18
N ALA A 72 12.47 -9.61 0.41
CA ALA A 72 12.05 -8.36 -0.23
C ALA A 72 11.72 -7.25 0.78
N GLY A 73 10.92 -7.57 1.80
CA GLY A 73 10.50 -6.62 2.83
C GLY A 73 11.67 -6.14 3.67
N SER A 74 12.57 -7.06 4.05
CA SER A 74 13.82 -6.74 4.73
C SER A 74 14.67 -5.79 3.91
N PHE A 75 14.80 -6.00 2.60
CA PHE A 75 15.61 -5.14 1.73
C PHE A 75 14.98 -3.76 1.52
N VAL A 76 13.67 -3.72 1.23
CA VAL A 76 12.95 -2.47 0.97
C VAL A 76 12.85 -1.57 2.19
N ALA A 77 12.84 -2.13 3.41
CA ALA A 77 12.81 -1.35 4.64
C ALA A 77 13.95 -0.31 4.77
N TRP A 78 15.07 -0.54 4.08
CA TRP A 78 16.23 0.34 4.10
C TRP A 78 16.18 1.44 3.01
N LEU A 79 15.32 1.29 2.00
CA LEU A 79 15.29 2.15 0.83
C LEU A 79 14.17 3.20 0.92
N PRO A 80 14.47 4.51 0.80
CA PRO A 80 13.43 5.53 0.72
C PRO A 80 12.60 5.39 -0.55
N GLY A 81 11.29 5.62 -0.44
CA GLY A 81 10.40 5.69 -1.60
C GLY A 81 10.06 4.36 -2.26
N VAL A 82 10.57 3.23 -1.75
CA VAL A 82 10.24 1.89 -2.23
C VAL A 82 9.18 1.27 -1.32
N SER A 83 8.08 0.77 -1.89
CA SER A 83 7.05 0.07 -1.12
C SER A 83 7.31 -1.43 -1.10
N SER A 84 6.82 -2.11 -0.04
CA SER A 84 6.95 -3.57 0.09
C SER A 84 6.40 -4.31 -1.13
N ALA A 85 5.34 -3.80 -1.76
CA ALA A 85 4.80 -4.35 -3.00
C ALA A 85 5.82 -4.34 -4.16
N VAL A 86 6.59 -3.25 -4.29
CA VAL A 86 7.63 -3.12 -5.34
C VAL A 86 8.73 -4.12 -5.06
N GLY A 87 9.20 -4.21 -3.82
CA GLY A 87 10.18 -5.21 -3.40
C GLY A 87 9.73 -6.64 -3.67
N THR A 88 8.52 -6.99 -3.23
CA THR A 88 7.96 -8.33 -3.43
C THR A 88 7.91 -8.70 -4.90
N LEU A 89 7.55 -7.74 -5.77
CA LEU A 89 7.53 -7.98 -7.20
C LEU A 89 8.93 -8.23 -7.76
N LEU A 90 9.91 -7.41 -7.37
CA LEU A 90 11.30 -7.57 -7.81
C LEU A 90 11.89 -8.90 -7.35
N ALA A 91 11.69 -9.27 -6.09
CA ALA A 91 12.12 -10.57 -5.56
C ALA A 91 11.48 -11.75 -6.31
N ARG A 92 10.24 -11.56 -6.79
CA ARG A 92 9.55 -12.55 -7.62
C ARG A 92 10.01 -12.60 -9.06
N LEU A 93 10.63 -11.56 -9.62
CA LEU A 93 11.26 -11.66 -10.93
C LEU A 93 12.47 -12.61 -10.91
N ILE A 94 13.13 -12.71 -9.76
CA ILE A 94 14.28 -13.59 -9.55
C ILE A 94 13.82 -15.06 -9.36
N VAL A 95 12.62 -15.26 -8.83
CA VAL A 95 12.04 -16.59 -8.64
C VAL A 95 11.21 -16.99 -9.86
N ARG A 96 11.45 -18.19 -10.39
CA ARG A 96 10.71 -18.72 -11.55
C ARG A 96 9.21 -18.81 -11.22
N GLU A 97 8.43 -17.85 -11.71
CA GLU A 97 7.00 -17.74 -11.46
C GLU A 97 6.23 -18.66 -12.42
N GLU A 98 5.47 -19.60 -11.87
CA GLU A 98 4.55 -20.44 -12.64
C GLU A 98 3.29 -19.60 -12.95
N LYS A 99 2.93 -19.45 -14.23
CA LYS A 99 1.77 -18.65 -14.67
C LYS A 99 0.47 -19.43 -14.51
N ASP A 100 0.10 -19.75 -13.29
CA ASP A 100 -1.17 -20.40 -12.95
C ASP A 100 -2.03 -19.56 -12.01
N SER A 101 -3.28 -20.00 -11.78
CA SER A 101 -4.22 -19.35 -10.85
C SER A 101 -3.72 -19.30 -9.40
N MET A 102 -2.69 -20.08 -9.08
CA MET A 102 -2.08 -20.19 -7.77
C MET A 102 -1.00 -19.13 -7.54
N SER A 103 -0.42 -18.55 -8.60
CA SER A 103 0.54 -17.44 -8.54
C SER A 103 -0.01 -16.22 -7.79
N SER A 104 -1.26 -15.83 -8.05
CA SER A 104 -1.90 -14.69 -7.37
C SER A 104 -2.05 -14.92 -5.87
N LYS A 105 -2.36 -16.16 -5.46
CA LYS A 105 -2.46 -16.52 -4.05
C LYS A 105 -1.08 -16.57 -3.39
N GLU A 106 -0.07 -17.06 -4.11
CA GLU A 106 1.31 -17.00 -3.63
C GLU A 106 1.76 -15.55 -3.46
N PHE A 107 1.40 -14.65 -4.39
CA PHE A 107 1.68 -13.22 -4.31
C PHE A 107 1.12 -12.60 -3.05
N MET A 108 -0.09 -13.01 -2.66
CA MET A 108 -0.71 -12.59 -1.41
C MET A 108 0.07 -13.05 -0.16
N VAL A 109 0.61 -14.28 -0.16
CA VAL A 109 1.50 -14.75 0.93
C VAL A 109 2.78 -13.92 0.99
N SER A 110 3.37 -13.65 -0.18
CA SER A 110 4.65 -12.96 -0.30
C SER A 110 4.58 -11.46 0.04
N ILE A 111 3.50 -10.78 -0.35
CA ILE A 111 3.29 -9.37 0.04
C ILE A 111 2.97 -9.26 1.54
N SER A 112 2.27 -10.24 2.11
CA SER A 112 2.00 -10.30 3.55
C SER A 112 3.30 -10.47 4.35
N SER A 113 4.15 -11.43 3.97
CA SER A 113 5.46 -11.60 4.63
C SER A 113 6.38 -10.39 4.42
N ALA A 114 6.34 -9.76 3.24
CA ALA A 114 7.09 -8.53 2.99
C ALA A 114 6.63 -7.36 3.86
N ASN A 115 5.33 -7.18 4.06
CA ASN A 115 4.80 -6.12 4.92
C ASN A 115 5.20 -6.33 6.39
N THR A 116 5.10 -7.57 6.89
CA THR A 116 5.50 -7.89 8.27
C THR A 116 7.00 -7.73 8.48
N ALA A 117 7.82 -8.24 7.55
CA ALA A 117 9.27 -8.03 7.58
C ALA A 117 9.58 -6.53 7.52
N ASN A 118 8.95 -5.78 6.60
CA ASN A 118 9.16 -4.35 6.48
C ASN A 118 8.82 -3.60 7.76
N ALA A 119 7.78 -3.97 8.51
CA ALA A 119 7.46 -3.36 9.80
C ALA A 119 8.60 -3.54 10.82
N ILE A 120 9.15 -4.76 10.94
CA ILE A 120 10.26 -5.06 11.85
C ILE A 120 11.53 -4.32 11.41
N PHE A 121 11.94 -4.47 10.15
CA PHE A 121 13.18 -3.87 9.66
C PHE A 121 13.09 -2.35 9.55
N SER A 122 11.91 -1.77 9.29
CA SER A 122 11.74 -0.31 9.30
C SER A 122 11.85 0.25 10.72
N LEU A 123 11.40 -0.48 11.75
CA LEU A 123 11.59 -0.09 13.15
C LEU A 123 13.07 -0.14 13.53
N VAL A 124 13.78 -1.20 13.14
CA VAL A 124 15.23 -1.32 13.37
C VAL A 124 15.99 -0.22 12.62
N ALA A 125 15.62 0.06 11.37
CA ALA A 125 16.22 1.13 10.58
C ALA A 125 15.93 2.51 11.19
N LEU A 126 14.73 2.74 11.72
CA LEU A 126 14.40 3.97 12.44
C LEU A 126 15.32 4.15 13.66
N PHE A 127 15.53 3.09 14.46
CA PHE A 127 16.38 3.15 15.64
C PHE A 127 17.86 3.36 15.30
N ILE A 128 18.41 2.65 14.31
CA ILE A 128 19.84 2.72 13.98
C ILE A 128 20.19 3.98 13.16
N ILE A 129 19.37 4.29 12.16
CA ILE A 129 19.64 5.38 11.19
C ILE A 129 19.07 6.71 11.68
N GLY A 130 18.11 6.69 12.62
CA GLY A 130 17.41 7.89 13.10
C GLY A 130 16.48 8.51 12.05
N LYS A 131 16.13 7.76 10.98
CA LYS A 131 15.26 8.25 9.91
C LYS A 131 14.16 7.26 9.59
N ALA A 132 12.92 7.74 9.61
CA ALA A 132 11.76 6.97 9.22
C ALA A 132 11.75 6.67 7.71
N ARG A 133 11.46 5.41 7.36
CA ARG A 133 11.39 4.92 5.98
C ARG A 133 9.97 4.51 5.55
N SER A 134 9.01 4.54 6.46
CA SER A 134 7.59 4.30 6.18
C SER A 134 6.72 5.30 6.92
N GLY A 135 5.50 5.56 6.43
CA GLY A 135 4.58 6.49 7.08
C GLY A 135 4.23 6.11 8.53
N ALA A 136 4.15 4.81 8.82
CA ALA A 136 3.95 4.33 10.19
C ALA A 136 5.14 4.67 11.10
N MET A 137 6.37 4.53 10.60
CA MET A 137 7.57 4.91 11.35
C MET A 137 7.68 6.42 11.53
N VAL A 138 7.23 7.23 10.56
CA VAL A 138 7.15 8.70 10.71
C VAL A 138 6.22 9.06 11.87
N ALA A 139 5.04 8.43 11.94
CA ALA A 139 4.10 8.66 13.03
C ALA A 139 4.68 8.24 14.40
N ILE A 140 5.36 7.10 14.47
CA ILE A 140 6.03 6.64 15.70
C ILE A 140 7.13 7.62 16.14
N ASP A 141 7.96 8.08 15.20
CA ASP A 141 9.02 9.06 15.46
C ASP A 141 8.44 10.39 15.99
N GLN A 142 7.31 10.86 15.43
CA GLN A 142 6.62 12.05 15.90
C GLN A 142 6.03 11.89 17.32
N LEU A 143 5.56 10.68 17.67
CA LEU A 143 4.91 10.43 18.96
C LEU A 143 5.90 10.22 20.11
N VAL A 144 7.00 9.51 19.86
CA VAL A 144 7.88 8.99 20.93
C VAL A 144 9.30 9.53 20.80
N LYS A 145 9.62 10.36 19.80
CA LYS A 145 10.95 10.96 19.50
C LYS A 145 12.11 10.00 19.72
N VAL A 146 12.63 9.44 18.63
CA VAL A 146 13.64 8.36 18.66
C VAL A 146 14.91 8.70 19.46
N SER A 147 15.24 9.99 19.63
CA SER A 147 16.38 10.45 20.43
C SER A 147 16.38 10.01 21.90
N GLU A 148 15.23 9.62 22.45
CA GLU A 148 15.07 9.21 23.86
C GLU A 148 14.92 7.69 24.03
N TRP A 149 15.13 6.90 22.96
CA TRP A 149 14.87 5.47 23.00
C TRP A 149 15.96 4.68 23.72
N ASP A 150 15.56 3.95 24.76
CA ASP A 150 16.32 2.86 25.34
C ASP A 150 16.02 1.53 24.61
N TYR A 151 16.92 0.55 24.71
CA TYR A 151 16.76 -0.81 24.18
C TYR A 151 15.44 -1.46 24.62
N SER A 152 14.99 -1.13 25.84
CA SER A 152 13.71 -1.56 26.40
C SER A 152 12.51 -1.19 25.53
N VAL A 153 12.50 0.01 24.93
CA VAL A 153 11.41 0.52 24.10
C VAL A 153 11.33 -0.25 22.77
N ILE A 154 12.48 -0.57 22.18
CA ILE A 154 12.53 -1.33 20.92
C ILE A 154 12.02 -2.75 21.12
N ILE A 155 12.45 -3.40 22.21
CA ILE A 155 12.00 -4.75 22.55
C ILE A 155 10.49 -4.75 22.76
N LEU A 156 9.96 -3.76 23.48
CA LEU A 156 8.53 -3.58 23.66
C LEU A 156 7.81 -3.42 22.31
N LEU A 157 8.28 -2.54 21.44
CA LEU A 157 7.67 -2.31 20.11
C LEU A 157 7.75 -3.55 19.23
N LEU A 158 8.82 -4.35 19.33
CA LEU A 158 8.93 -5.62 18.61
C LEU A 158 7.91 -6.66 19.12
N ILE A 159 7.71 -6.75 20.44
CA ILE A 159 6.67 -7.60 21.05
C ILE A 159 5.29 -7.14 20.57
N VAL A 160 5.04 -5.83 20.53
CA VAL A 160 3.79 -5.26 20.01
C VAL A 160 3.59 -5.63 18.55
N ILE A 161 4.61 -5.53 17.69
CA ILE A 161 4.51 -5.93 16.27
C ILE A 161 4.11 -7.41 16.16
N ILE A 162 4.76 -8.30 16.93
CA ILE A 162 4.43 -9.74 16.92
C ILE A 162 2.98 -9.96 17.35
N PHE A 163 2.57 -9.36 18.46
CA PHE A 163 1.23 -9.53 19.02
C PHE A 163 0.14 -8.97 18.07
N VAL A 164 0.34 -7.77 17.55
CA VAL A 164 -0.57 -7.13 16.58
C VAL A 164 -0.63 -7.92 15.28
N SER A 165 0.49 -8.47 14.80
CA SER A 165 0.50 -9.32 13.60
C SER A 165 -0.34 -10.59 13.77
N ALA A 166 -0.29 -11.22 14.95
CA ALA A 166 -1.11 -12.38 15.28
C ALA A 166 -2.60 -12.03 15.33
N ILE A 167 -2.95 -10.92 16.01
CA ILE A 167 -4.34 -10.43 16.05
C ILE A 167 -4.84 -10.09 14.64
N SER A 168 -4.02 -9.40 13.84
CA SER A 168 -4.35 -9.01 12.48
C SER A 168 -4.73 -10.20 11.61
N TYR A 169 -4.11 -11.37 11.80
CA TYR A 169 -4.49 -12.59 11.08
C TYR A 169 -5.94 -13.01 11.39
N PHE A 170 -6.30 -13.13 12.66
CA PHE A 170 -7.66 -13.49 13.08
C PHE A 170 -8.68 -12.43 12.65
N THR A 171 -8.35 -11.15 12.81
CA THR A 171 -9.20 -10.04 12.39
C THR A 171 -9.41 -10.07 10.87
N THR A 172 -8.38 -10.37 10.07
CA THR A 172 -8.49 -10.44 8.60
C THR A 172 -9.46 -11.53 8.16
N ILE A 173 -9.40 -12.71 8.77
CA ILE A 173 -10.33 -13.82 8.47
C ILE A 173 -11.76 -13.43 8.86
N TYR A 174 -11.93 -12.96 10.09
CA TYR A 174 -13.23 -12.57 10.63
C TYR A 174 -13.91 -11.45 9.80
N LEU A 175 -13.15 -10.41 9.41
CA LEU A 175 -13.64 -9.35 8.54
C LEU A 175 -13.87 -9.85 7.11
N GLY A 176 -13.00 -10.71 6.58
CA GLY A 176 -13.12 -11.26 5.22
C GLY A 176 -14.44 -12.00 5.01
N ASP A 177 -14.82 -12.88 5.94
CA ASP A 177 -16.05 -13.66 5.86
C ASP A 177 -17.31 -12.79 6.01
N ARG A 178 -17.27 -11.80 6.90
CA ARG A 178 -18.38 -10.88 7.16
C ARG A 178 -18.57 -9.87 6.03
N ILE A 179 -17.50 -9.20 5.63
CA ILE A 179 -17.53 -8.13 4.63
C ILE A 179 -17.88 -8.70 3.27
N SER A 180 -17.34 -9.86 2.87
CA SER A 180 -17.65 -10.46 1.57
C SER A 180 -19.16 -10.77 1.41
N GLY A 181 -19.80 -11.26 2.48
CA GLY A 181 -21.25 -11.51 2.52
C GLY A 181 -22.10 -10.23 2.57
N PHE A 182 -21.57 -9.15 3.13
CA PHE A 182 -22.22 -7.83 3.11
C PHE A 182 -22.10 -7.15 1.75
N LEU A 183 -20.90 -7.17 1.16
CA LEU A 183 -20.59 -6.54 -0.13
C LEU A 183 -21.37 -7.17 -1.29
N SER A 184 -21.65 -8.48 -1.23
CA SER A 184 -22.44 -9.18 -2.25
C SER A 184 -23.90 -8.70 -2.35
N ARG A 185 -24.42 -8.04 -1.31
CA ARG A 185 -25.78 -7.47 -1.29
C ARG A 185 -25.84 -6.05 -1.83
N ILE A 186 -24.68 -5.40 -1.97
CA ILE A 186 -24.59 -4.02 -2.42
C ILE A 186 -24.31 -4.01 -3.91
N ASN A 187 -24.98 -3.11 -4.65
CA ASN A 187 -24.66 -2.89 -6.04
C ASN A 187 -23.22 -2.36 -6.17
N TYR A 188 -22.36 -3.11 -6.85
CA TYR A 188 -20.94 -2.81 -6.97
C TYR A 188 -20.67 -1.42 -7.54
N SER A 189 -21.45 -0.97 -8.53
CA SER A 189 -21.32 0.37 -9.10
C SER A 189 -21.62 1.47 -8.08
N LYS A 190 -22.65 1.27 -7.23
CA LYS A 190 -22.94 2.24 -6.15
C LYS A 190 -21.81 2.29 -5.13
N LEU A 191 -21.23 1.15 -4.78
CA LEU A 191 -20.08 1.07 -3.88
C LEU A 191 -18.86 1.80 -4.47
N CYS A 192 -18.52 1.51 -5.73
CA CYS A 192 -17.40 2.16 -6.40
C CYS A 192 -17.59 3.68 -6.51
N ALA A 193 -18.79 4.14 -6.86
CA ALA A 193 -19.13 5.56 -6.90
C ALA A 193 -19.03 6.22 -5.53
N ALA A 194 -19.53 5.56 -4.47
CA ALA A 194 -19.45 6.06 -3.10
C ALA A 194 -18.00 6.18 -2.61
N VAL A 195 -17.16 5.17 -2.86
CA VAL A 195 -15.73 5.21 -2.49
C VAL A 195 -15.00 6.28 -3.29
N LEU A 196 -15.30 6.43 -4.60
CA LEU A 196 -14.69 7.46 -5.43
C LEU A 196 -15.08 8.87 -4.97
N ALA A 197 -16.34 9.08 -4.60
CA ALA A 197 -16.81 10.33 -4.01
C ALA A 197 -16.13 10.61 -2.67
N GLY A 198 -16.04 9.60 -1.79
CA GLY A 198 -15.34 9.72 -0.50
C GLY A 198 -13.86 10.08 -0.66
N LEU A 199 -13.14 9.45 -1.60
CA LEU A 199 -11.75 9.78 -1.92
C LEU A 199 -11.63 11.21 -2.47
N SER A 200 -12.54 11.61 -3.35
CA SER A 200 -12.56 12.97 -3.93
C SER A 200 -12.77 14.03 -2.84
N ILE A 201 -13.69 13.80 -1.91
CA ILE A 201 -13.96 14.67 -0.77
C ILE A 201 -12.73 14.73 0.15
N MET A 202 -12.15 13.58 0.51
CA MET A 202 -10.95 13.52 1.35
C MET A 202 -9.78 14.30 0.72
N VAL A 203 -9.53 14.09 -0.56
CA VAL A 203 -8.49 14.84 -1.28
C VAL A 203 -8.77 16.34 -1.22
N PHE A 204 -9.98 16.76 -1.56
CA PHE A 204 -10.35 18.18 -1.56
C PHE A 204 -10.22 18.81 -0.17
N MET A 205 -10.66 18.11 0.89
CA MET A 205 -10.58 18.60 2.27
C MET A 205 -9.14 18.75 2.77
N PHE A 206 -8.27 17.77 2.49
CA PHE A 206 -6.91 17.71 3.04
C PHE A 206 -5.84 18.35 2.16
N THR A 207 -6.11 18.62 0.87
CA THR A 207 -5.12 19.22 -0.04
C THR A 207 -5.64 20.42 -0.84
N GLY A 208 -6.94 20.73 -0.71
CA GLY A 208 -7.57 21.86 -1.38
C GLY A 208 -7.77 21.65 -2.87
N TRP A 209 -7.97 22.76 -3.58
CA TRP A 209 -8.21 22.78 -5.02
C TRP A 209 -7.02 22.25 -5.82
N PHE A 210 -5.80 22.64 -5.44
CA PHE A 210 -4.59 22.19 -6.14
C PHE A 210 -4.43 20.67 -6.08
N GLY A 211 -4.57 20.06 -4.90
CA GLY A 211 -4.48 18.61 -4.78
C GLY A 211 -5.63 17.88 -5.49
N PHE A 212 -6.83 18.46 -5.53
CA PHE A 212 -7.93 17.92 -6.33
C PHE A 212 -7.61 17.89 -7.84
N ILE A 213 -6.97 18.93 -8.39
CA ILE A 213 -6.49 18.94 -9.77
C ILE A 213 -5.46 17.82 -9.99
N ILE A 214 -4.50 17.66 -9.07
CA ILE A 214 -3.51 16.56 -9.15
C ILE A 214 -4.19 15.18 -9.11
N PHE A 215 -5.21 14.99 -8.28
CA PHE A 215 -6.02 13.78 -8.24
C PHE A 215 -6.75 13.50 -9.58
N MET A 216 -7.31 14.54 -10.20
CA MET A 216 -7.96 14.43 -11.50
C MET A 216 -6.97 14.08 -12.62
N ILE A 217 -5.76 14.65 -12.62
CA ILE A 217 -4.73 14.35 -13.62
C ILE A 217 -4.13 12.95 -13.40
N SER A 218 -3.89 12.58 -12.15
CA SER A 218 -3.30 11.28 -11.80
C SER A 218 -4.23 10.10 -12.08
N THR A 219 -5.54 10.30 -12.09
CA THR A 219 -6.52 9.25 -12.37
C THR A 219 -6.36 8.66 -13.78
N PRO A 220 -6.44 9.42 -14.89
CA PRO A 220 -6.14 8.92 -16.24
C PRO A 220 -4.76 8.31 -16.36
N VAL A 221 -3.72 8.92 -15.76
CA VAL A 221 -2.35 8.37 -15.78
C VAL A 221 -2.31 6.98 -15.15
N GLY A 222 -3.02 6.77 -14.04
CA GLY A 222 -3.16 5.46 -13.40
C GLY A 222 -3.92 4.43 -14.24
N MET A 223 -4.84 4.88 -15.09
CA MET A 223 -5.59 4.02 -16.01
C MET A 223 -4.73 3.52 -17.18
N ILE A 224 -3.71 4.28 -17.60
CA ILE A 224 -2.79 3.88 -18.69
C ILE A 224 -2.19 2.49 -18.41
N ALA A 225 -1.77 2.22 -17.17
CA ALA A 225 -1.18 0.94 -16.83
C ALA A 225 -2.14 -0.25 -17.08
N SER A 226 -3.42 -0.06 -16.74
CA SER A 226 -4.46 -1.07 -16.95
C SER A 226 -4.77 -1.29 -18.43
N TYR A 227 -4.88 -0.21 -19.22
CA TYR A 227 -5.15 -0.32 -20.67
C TYR A 227 -3.97 -0.87 -21.46
N ALA A 228 -2.74 -0.52 -21.08
CA ALA A 228 -1.52 -1.04 -21.67
C ALA A 228 -1.18 -2.47 -21.22
N LYS A 229 -2.02 -3.10 -20.36
CA LYS A 229 -1.81 -4.44 -19.80
C LYS A 229 -0.46 -4.62 -19.10
N ILE A 230 0.07 -3.54 -18.50
CA ILE A 230 1.30 -3.57 -17.71
C ILE A 230 0.98 -3.61 -16.22
N ARG A 231 1.95 -4.04 -15.41
CA ARG A 231 1.81 -4.07 -13.96
C ARG A 231 1.68 -2.63 -13.43
N LYS A 232 0.61 -2.36 -12.67
CA LYS A 232 0.31 -1.03 -12.13
C LYS A 232 1.39 -0.47 -11.21
N ILE A 233 2.23 -1.34 -10.67
CA ILE A 233 3.38 -0.95 -9.87
C ILE A 233 4.32 0.02 -10.60
N ASN A 234 4.36 -0.01 -11.93
CA ASN A 234 5.17 0.90 -12.74
C ASN A 234 4.76 2.36 -12.51
N ALA A 235 3.51 2.63 -12.09
CA ALA A 235 3.06 3.95 -11.69
C ALA A 235 3.78 4.48 -10.42
N MET A 236 4.41 3.62 -9.61
CA MET A 236 5.26 4.06 -8.48
C MET A 236 6.51 4.81 -8.93
N GLY A 237 6.85 4.78 -10.23
CA GLY A 237 7.87 5.66 -10.82
C GLY A 237 7.62 7.14 -10.52
N VAL A 238 6.36 7.52 -10.25
CA VAL A 238 5.98 8.86 -9.82
C VAL A 238 6.65 9.34 -8.53
N ILE A 239 7.04 8.41 -7.64
CA ILE A 239 7.79 8.64 -6.39
C ILE A 239 9.26 8.30 -6.60
N MET A 240 9.56 7.14 -7.19
CA MET A 240 10.94 6.67 -7.33
C MET A 240 11.81 7.62 -8.14
N LEU A 241 11.29 8.19 -9.23
CA LEU A 241 12.06 9.08 -10.09
C LEU A 241 12.43 10.40 -9.38
N PRO A 242 11.51 11.13 -8.72
CA PRO A 242 11.87 12.27 -7.88
C PRO A 242 12.87 11.92 -6.77
N VAL A 243 12.72 10.76 -6.11
CA VAL A 243 13.64 10.34 -5.04
C VAL A 243 15.04 10.07 -5.59
N ILE A 244 15.16 9.39 -6.74
CA ILE A 244 16.45 9.16 -7.39
C ILE A 244 17.11 10.49 -7.76
N LEU A 245 16.37 11.42 -8.37
CA LEU A 245 16.88 12.75 -8.74
C LEU A 245 17.27 13.59 -7.53
N TYR A 246 16.61 13.41 -6.38
CA TYR A 246 16.95 14.12 -5.15
C TYR A 246 18.28 13.65 -4.54
N PHE A 247 18.67 12.38 -4.75
CA PHE A 247 19.89 11.80 -4.21
C PHE A 247 21.08 11.79 -5.17
N LEU A 248 20.89 12.25 -6.41
CA LEU A 248 21.90 12.29 -7.48
C LEU A 248 22.43 13.72 -7.62
#